data_AF-A0A972QQ72-F1
#
_entry.id   AF-A0A972QQ72-F1
#
_cell.length_a   1.000
_cell.length_b   1.000
_cell.length_c   1.000
_cell.angle_alpha   90.00
_cell.angle_beta   90.00
_cell.angle_gamma   90.00
#
_symmetry.space_group_name_H-M   'P 1'
#
loop_
_entity.id
_entity.type
_entity.pdbx_description
1 polymer ?
#
loop_
_entity_poly.entity_id
_entity_poly.type
_entity_poly.pdbx_seq_one_letter_code
_entity_poly.pdbx_strand_id
1 'polypeptide(L)'
;MASKDKQVRLDQKSYLEEKLNQRLTVLAGKGLLPERIAKDVTVRKIRAKMRETEGRLKVIAELEKKTEEKARIKVEKMALPKKEKKKKEAEKVPVDSKRQKKKEKKSKENKKEG
;
A
#
# COMPACT_ATOMS: atom_id res chain seq x y z
N MET A 1 -9.40 4.53 -3.13
CA MET A 1 -9.36 3.50 -4.19
C MET A 1 -10.14 2.31 -3.67
N ALA A 2 -11.30 2.02 -4.25
CA ALA A 2 -12.26 0.99 -3.78
C ALA A 2 -11.73 -0.46 -3.77
N SER A 3 -10.47 -0.68 -4.14
CA SER A 3 -9.81 -1.99 -4.18
C SER A 3 -8.94 -2.30 -2.95
N LYS A 4 -8.82 -1.37 -1.98
CA LYS A 4 -7.93 -1.48 -0.80
C LYS A 4 -8.64 -1.85 0.50
N ASP A 5 -9.97 -1.82 0.54
CA ASP A 5 -10.70 -2.05 1.78
C ASP A 5 -10.78 -3.54 2.11
N LYS A 6 -10.28 -3.89 3.30
CA LYS A 6 -10.30 -5.26 3.85
C LYS A 6 -11.71 -5.85 3.84
N GLN A 7 -12.71 -5.05 4.20
CA GLN A 7 -14.12 -5.43 4.22
C GLN A 7 -14.59 -5.95 2.85
N VAL A 8 -14.33 -5.18 1.79
CA VAL A 8 -14.72 -5.54 0.41
C VAL A 8 -14.06 -6.86 -0.01
N ARG A 9 -12.83 -7.12 0.42
CA ARG A 9 -12.13 -8.38 0.13
C ARG A 9 -12.70 -9.56 0.91
N LEU A 10 -13.16 -9.34 2.15
CA LEU A 10 -13.86 -10.34 2.93
C LEU A 10 -15.22 -10.67 2.30
N ASP A 11 -15.99 -9.66 1.91
CA ASP A 11 -17.29 -9.86 1.24
C ASP A 11 -17.13 -10.61 -0.09
N GLN A 12 -16.10 -10.26 -0.88
CA GLN A 12 -15.74 -10.99 -2.10
C GLN A 12 -15.38 -12.46 -1.81
N LYS A 13 -14.70 -12.73 -0.70
CA LYS A 13 -14.37 -14.10 -0.28
C LYS A 13 -15.64 -14.88 0.04
N SER A 14 -16.52 -14.33 0.87
CA SER A 14 -17.80 -14.95 1.23
C SER A 14 -18.67 -15.25 0.01
N TYR A 15 -18.80 -14.28 -0.90
CA TYR A 15 -19.54 -14.47 -2.15
C TYR A 15 -18.95 -15.60 -3.03
N LEU A 16 -17.63 -15.69 -3.11
CA LEU A 16 -16.96 -16.76 -3.86
C LEU A 16 -17.15 -18.13 -3.19
N GLU A 17 -17.16 -18.20 -1.86
CA GLU A 17 -17.41 -19.42 -1.09
C GLU A 17 -18.85 -19.93 -1.31
N GLU A 18 -19.83 -19.04 -1.21
CA GLU A 18 -21.24 -19.38 -1.51
C GLU A 18 -21.39 -19.90 -2.93
N LYS A 19 -20.77 -19.23 -3.90
CA LYS A 19 -20.80 -19.64 -5.30
C LYS A 19 -20.10 -20.98 -5.54
N LEU A 20 -19.01 -21.25 -4.83
CA LEU A 20 -18.34 -22.55 -4.86
C LEU A 20 -19.27 -23.64 -4.33
N ASN A 21 -19.90 -23.41 -3.18
CA ASN A 21 -20.81 -24.36 -2.55
C ASN A 21 -22.02 -24.67 -3.43
N GLN A 22 -22.65 -23.65 -4.01
CA GLN A 22 -23.74 -23.82 -4.98
C GLN A 22 -23.30 -24.66 -6.19
N ARG A 23 -22.08 -24.46 -6.70
CA ARG A 23 -21.59 -25.26 -7.81
C ARG A 23 -21.35 -26.71 -7.39
N LEU A 24 -20.78 -26.93 -6.20
CA LEU A 24 -20.52 -28.26 -5.67
C LEU A 24 -21.82 -29.05 -5.44
N THR A 25 -22.86 -28.42 -4.89
CA THR A 25 -24.16 -29.07 -4.70
C THR A 25 -24.80 -29.47 -6.03
N VAL A 26 -24.74 -28.61 -7.05
CA VAL A 26 -25.22 -28.93 -8.39
C VAL A 26 -24.44 -30.09 -9.02
N LEU A 27 -23.12 -30.14 -8.84
CA LEU A 27 -22.30 -31.22 -9.40
C LEU A 27 -22.50 -32.54 -8.65
N ALA A 28 -22.67 -32.49 -7.32
CA ALA A 28 -23.01 -33.65 -6.50
C ALA A 28 -24.39 -34.21 -6.85
N GLY A 29 -25.40 -33.33 -7.05
CA GLY A 29 -26.74 -33.73 -7.50
C GLY A 29 -26.76 -34.36 -8.90
N LYS A 30 -25.74 -34.10 -9.72
CA LYS A 30 -25.54 -34.76 -11.03
C LYS A 30 -24.78 -36.09 -10.94
N GLY A 31 -24.42 -36.55 -9.74
CA GLY A 31 -23.69 -37.81 -9.54
C GLY A 31 -22.25 -37.78 -10.05
N LEU A 32 -21.64 -36.60 -10.20
CA LEU A 32 -20.26 -36.51 -10.66
C LEU A 32 -19.29 -36.98 -9.58
N LEU A 33 -18.34 -37.83 -9.98
CA LEU A 33 -17.24 -38.25 -9.11
C LEU A 33 -16.39 -37.05 -8.68
N PRO A 34 -15.82 -37.06 -7.46
CA PRO A 34 -15.02 -35.95 -6.92
C PRO A 34 -13.84 -35.57 -7.82
N GLU A 35 -13.23 -36.52 -8.52
CA GLU A 35 -12.16 -36.26 -9.49
C GLU A 35 -12.62 -35.43 -10.68
N ARG A 36 -13.85 -35.68 -11.17
CA ARG A 36 -14.46 -34.90 -12.26
C ARG A 36 -14.86 -33.52 -11.77
N ILE A 37 -15.35 -33.41 -10.54
CA ILE A 37 -15.66 -32.13 -9.87
C ILE A 37 -14.39 -31.28 -9.72
N ALA A 38 -13.26 -31.88 -9.33
CA ALA A 38 -11.98 -31.18 -9.22
C ALA A 38 -11.46 -30.65 -10.55
N LYS A 39 -11.79 -31.34 -11.66
CA LYS A 39 -11.45 -30.94 -13.03
C LYS A 39 -12.42 -29.90 -13.62
N ASP A 40 -13.57 -29.66 -12.99
CA ASP A 40 -14.55 -28.67 -13.45
C ASP A 40 -13.94 -27.26 -13.54
N VAL A 41 -14.07 -26.65 -14.71
CA VAL A 41 -13.45 -25.35 -15.03
C VAL A 41 -13.98 -24.24 -14.12
N THR A 42 -15.26 -24.27 -13.78
CA THR A 42 -15.88 -23.24 -12.93
C THR A 42 -15.39 -23.36 -11.49
N VAL A 43 -15.30 -24.59 -10.95
CA VAL A 43 -14.73 -24.87 -9.62
C VAL A 43 -13.27 -24.39 -9.56
N ARG A 44 -12.46 -24.71 -10.58
CA ARG A 44 -11.06 -24.27 -10.65
C ARG A 44 -10.93 -22.75 -10.70
N LYS A 45 -11.75 -22.07 -11.50
CA LYS A 45 -11.78 -20.60 -11.60
C LYS A 45 -12.16 -19.94 -10.27
N ILE A 46 -13.18 -20.46 -9.58
CA ILE A 46 -13.63 -19.92 -8.28
C ILE A 46 -12.52 -20.09 -7.24
N ARG A 47 -11.92 -21.29 -7.14
CA ARG A 47 -10.79 -21.54 -6.22
C ARG A 47 -9.58 -20.65 -6.52
N ALA A 48 -9.28 -20.40 -7.80
CA ALA A 48 -8.20 -19.49 -8.18
C ALA A 48 -8.46 -18.06 -7.68
N LYS A 49 -9.68 -17.54 -7.86
CA LYS A 49 -10.08 -16.22 -7.36
C LYS A 49 -10.04 -16.15 -5.82
N MET A 50 -10.44 -17.21 -5.13
CA MET A 50 -10.33 -17.26 -3.66
C MET A 50 -8.87 -17.10 -3.20
N ARG A 51 -7.93 -17.83 -3.82
CA ARG A 51 -6.50 -17.72 -3.49
C ARG A 51 -5.95 -16.31 -3.75
N GLU A 52 -6.38 -15.67 -4.83
CA GLU A 52 -6.01 -14.28 -5.14
C GLU A 52 -6.52 -13.31 -4.06
N THR A 53 -7.79 -13.45 -3.66
CA THR A 53 -8.40 -12.64 -2.59
C THR A 53 -7.70 -12.86 -1.25
N GLU A 54 -7.38 -14.10 -0.91
CA GLU A 54 -6.62 -14.44 0.31
C GLU A 54 -5.21 -13.86 0.28
N GLY A 55 -4.52 -13.91 -0.87
CA GLY A 55 -3.22 -13.27 -1.05
C GLY A 55 -3.29 -11.77 -0.77
N ARG A 56 -4.33 -11.10 -1.29
CA ARG A 56 -4.54 -9.67 -1.00
C ARG A 56 -4.84 -9.40 0.47
N LEU A 57 -5.66 -10.22 1.12
CA LEU A 57 -5.96 -10.09 2.56
C LEU A 57 -4.69 -10.24 3.41
N LYS A 58 -3.79 -11.17 3.06
CA LYS A 58 -2.49 -11.32 3.74
C LYS A 58 -1.64 -10.07 3.61
N VAL A 59 -1.53 -9.49 2.41
CA VAL A 59 -0.78 -8.25 2.19
C VAL A 59 -1.37 -7.10 3.01
N ILE A 60 -2.69 -6.98 3.06
CA ILE A 60 -3.35 -5.96 3.90
C ILE A 60 -2.99 -6.17 5.38
N ALA A 61 -3.07 -7.40 5.89
CA ALA A 61 -2.71 -7.71 7.27
C ALA A 61 -1.24 -7.42 7.59
N GLU A 62 -0.31 -7.68 6.66
CA GLU A 62 1.10 -7.32 6.83
C GLU A 62 1.32 -5.81 6.87
N LEU A 63 0.57 -5.05 6.07
CA LEU A 63 0.61 -3.59 6.10
C LEU A 63 0.06 -3.04 7.41
N GLU A 64 -1.06 -3.58 7.90
CA GLU A 64 -1.65 -3.24 9.21
C GLU A 64 -0.61 -3.45 10.34
N LYS A 65 0.05 -4.61 10.39
CA LYS A 65 1.12 -4.89 11.37
C LYS A 65 2.27 -3.88 11.30
N LYS A 66 2.78 -3.59 10.09
CA LYS A 66 3.84 -2.59 9.90
C LYS A 66 3.42 -1.19 10.34
N THR A 67 2.14 -0.84 10.17
CA THR A 67 1.62 0.45 10.66
C THR A 67 1.51 0.49 12.18
N GLU A 68 1.08 -0.59 12.81
CA GLU A 68 1.05 -0.72 14.27
C GLU A 68 2.44 -0.65 14.89
N GLU A 69 3.43 -1.37 14.33
CA GLU A 69 4.83 -1.30 14.76
C GLU A 69 5.38 0.12 14.68
N LYS A 70 5.13 0.80 13.55
CA LYS A 70 5.53 2.22 13.38
C LYS A 70 4.83 3.13 14.38
N ALA A 71 3.57 2.86 14.72
CA ALA A 71 2.84 3.63 15.73
C ALA A 71 3.45 3.42 17.12
N ARG A 72 3.77 2.18 17.51
CA ARG A 72 4.45 1.87 18.78
C ARG A 72 5.80 2.57 18.89
N ILE A 73 6.64 2.47 17.85
CA ILE A 73 7.94 3.15 17.81
C ILE A 73 7.78 4.68 17.93
N LYS A 74 6.74 5.26 17.30
CA LYS A 74 6.46 6.69 17.44
C LYS A 74 6.06 7.05 18.87
N VAL A 75 5.20 6.26 19.50
CA VAL A 75 4.77 6.46 20.90
C VAL A 75 5.96 6.33 21.84
N GLU A 76 6.80 5.31 21.70
CA GLU A 76 8.02 5.14 22.50
C GLU A 76 9.00 6.32 22.32
N LYS A 77 9.20 6.78 21.09
CA LYS A 77 10.05 7.96 20.81
C LYS A 77 9.46 9.28 21.30
N MET A 78 8.15 9.40 21.39
CA MET A 78 7.47 10.57 21.95
C MET A 78 7.39 10.52 23.49
N ALA A 79 7.40 9.33 24.09
CA ALA A 79 7.43 9.11 25.52
C ALA A 79 8.85 9.27 26.13
N LEU A 80 9.89 9.10 25.32
CA LEU A 80 11.24 9.52 25.71
C LEU A 80 11.26 11.06 25.81
N PRO A 81 11.57 11.64 26.99
CA PRO A 81 11.62 13.09 27.15
C PRO A 81 12.60 13.63 26.12
N LYS A 82 12.14 14.59 25.32
CA LYS A 82 12.99 15.35 24.39
C LYS A 82 14.12 15.93 25.23
N LYS A 83 15.29 15.27 25.24
CA LYS A 83 16.51 15.87 25.77
C LYS A 83 16.64 17.21 25.08
N GLU A 84 16.54 18.25 25.89
CA GLU A 84 16.48 19.63 25.48
C GLU A 84 17.58 19.85 24.44
N LYS A 85 17.16 20.13 23.20
CA LYS A 85 18.07 20.69 22.22
C LYS A 85 18.44 22.06 22.79
N LYS A 86 19.58 22.10 23.50
CA LYS A 86 20.27 23.36 23.80
C LYS A 86 20.23 24.19 22.53
N LYS A 87 19.62 25.37 22.66
CA LYS A 87 19.68 26.47 21.70
C LYS A 87 21.11 26.51 21.13
N LYS A 88 21.29 26.11 19.88
CA LYS A 88 22.36 26.66 19.06
C LYS A 88 21.69 27.70 18.20
N GLU A 89 22.11 28.93 18.47
CA GLU A 89 21.73 30.15 17.81
C GLU A 89 21.61 30.01 16.30
N ALA A 90 20.70 30.81 15.80
CA ALA A 90 20.68 31.28 14.44
C ALA A 90 22.10 31.63 13.95
N GLU A 91 22.59 30.87 12.97
CA GLU A 91 23.50 31.41 11.97
C GLU A 91 22.85 31.22 10.61
N LYS A 92 22.22 32.31 10.16
CA LYS A 92 21.74 32.50 8.80
C LYS A 92 22.96 32.45 7.89
N VAL A 93 23.24 31.30 7.28
CA VAL A 93 24.06 31.27 6.07
C VAL A 93 23.09 31.23 4.88
N PRO A 94 22.93 32.34 4.13
CA PRO A 94 22.12 32.29 2.92
C PRO A 94 22.85 31.39 1.93
N VAL A 95 22.19 30.30 1.55
CA VAL A 95 22.57 29.49 0.41
C VAL A 95 22.38 30.37 -0.82
N ASP A 96 23.42 31.10 -1.20
CA ASP A 96 23.54 31.80 -2.48
C ASP A 96 23.29 30.78 -3.60
N SER A 97 22.05 30.76 -4.06
CA SER A 97 21.64 29.93 -5.18
C SER A 97 22.43 30.38 -6.42
N LYS A 98 23.04 29.42 -7.14
CA LYS A 98 23.68 29.61 -8.46
C LYS A 98 22.88 30.50 -9.42
N ARG A 99 21.57 30.64 -9.20
CA ARG A 99 20.64 31.50 -9.95
C ARG A 99 20.92 33.00 -9.80
N GLN A 100 21.39 33.50 -8.65
CA GLN A 100 21.70 34.94 -8.45
C GLN A 100 23.00 35.35 -9.14
N LYS A 101 24.05 34.50 -9.09
CA LYS A 101 25.31 34.73 -9.81
C LYS A 101 25.14 34.79 -11.34
N LYS A 102 24.14 34.10 -11.90
CA LYS A 102 23.83 34.17 -13.35
C LYS A 102 23.11 35.47 -13.74
N LYS A 103 22.34 36.08 -12.83
CA LYS A 103 21.69 37.38 -13.07
C LYS A 103 22.70 38.54 -13.03
N GLU A 104 23.66 38.51 -12.12
CA GLU A 104 24.71 39.55 -12.06
C GLU A 104 25.71 39.49 -13.22
N LYS A 105 26.01 38.30 -13.76
CA LYS A 105 26.85 38.21 -14.96
C LYS A 105 26.16 38.82 -16.18
N LYS A 106 24.86 38.57 -16.37
CA LYS A 106 24.07 39.19 -17.46
C LYS A 106 23.89 40.70 -17.32
N SER A 107 23.80 41.23 -16.10
CA SER A 107 23.64 42.68 -15.90
C SER A 107 24.95 43.46 -16.09
N LYS A 108 26.11 42.82 -15.91
CA LYS A 108 27.42 43.43 -16.18
C LYS A 108 27.80 43.40 -17.67
N GLU A 109 27.29 42.44 -18.43
CA GLU A 109 27.53 42.33 -19.87
C GLU A 109 26.76 43.41 -20.65
N ASN A 110 25.51 43.70 -20.26
CA ASN A 110 24.70 44.78 -20.87
C ASN A 110 25.13 46.23 -20.52
N LYS A 111 26.20 46.42 -19.74
CA LYS A 111 26.68 47.76 -19.34
C LYS A 111 28.02 48.16 -19.97
N LYS A 112 28.56 47.34 -20.87
CA LYS A 112 29.84 47.60 -21.58
C LYS A 112 29.70 47.86 -23.08
N GLU A 113 28.49 47.82 -23.65
CA GLU A 113 28.23 48.14 -25.07
C GLU A 113 27.23 49.31 -25.25
N GLY A 114 27.19 50.24 -24.29
CA GLY A 114 26.45 51.51 -24.42
C GLY A 114 27.40 52.68 -24.32
#